data_AF-M5AHG4-F1
#
_entry.id   AF-M5AHG4-F1
#
_cell.length_a   1.000
_cell.length_b   1.000
_cell.length_c   1.000
_cell.angle_alpha   90.00
_cell.angle_beta   90.00
_cell.angle_gamma   90.00
#
_symmetry.space_group_name_H-M   'P 1'
#
loop_
_entity.id
_entity.type
_entity.pdbx_description
1 polymer ?
#
loop_
_entity_poly.entity_id
_entity_poly.type
_entity_poly.pdbx_seq_one_letter_code
_entity_poly.pdbx_strand_id
1 'polypeptide(L)'
;MKRDLLKGMNLTDDQIEAIMKANGVDIEAAKSSLGDVDALKQENDTLKEQLTTRDKDMKALKKQVADNEDLTKQVTDLQAKYDNDTKALSAQLNQTKLTEALNTALSGAKARNPKTVEALLDMDKIQLEEDGKLTGLDDQLAAIKKDNEYLFDEGSNTNYEPGGGNGSNDSDQVQTLVDAFK
;
A
#
# COMPACT_ATOMS: atom_id res chain seq x y z
N MET A 1 -4.10 20.87 -1.18
CA MET A 1 -5.14 21.47 -0.31
C MET A 1 -5.86 22.58 -1.07
N LYS A 2 -7.16 22.87 -0.80
CA LYS A 2 -7.91 23.94 -1.49
C LYS A 2 -8.04 25.18 -0.61
N ARG A 3 -7.79 26.37 -1.17
CA ARG A 3 -7.85 27.65 -0.44
C ARG A 3 -9.24 27.93 0.14
N ASP A 4 -10.30 27.58 -0.58
CA ASP A 4 -11.69 27.79 -0.15
C ASP A 4 -12.07 26.96 1.08
N LEU A 5 -11.50 25.75 1.21
CA LEU A 5 -11.65 24.92 2.41
C LEU A 5 -11.09 25.66 3.63
N LEU A 6 -9.90 26.26 3.50
CA LEU A 6 -9.22 26.95 4.59
C LEU A 6 -9.90 28.28 4.97
N LYS A 7 -10.45 29.00 3.98
CA LYS A 7 -11.29 30.18 4.21
C LYS A 7 -12.57 29.81 4.97
N GLY A 8 -13.18 28.67 4.64
CA GLY A 8 -14.35 28.15 5.37
C GLY A 8 -14.07 27.78 6.83
N MET A 9 -12.80 27.67 7.23
CA MET A 9 -12.36 27.42 8.62
C MET A 9 -12.08 28.72 9.40
N ASN A 10 -12.42 29.88 8.85
CA ASN A 10 -12.17 31.22 9.44
C ASN A 10 -10.69 31.50 9.76
N LEU A 11 -9.77 30.93 8.98
CA LEU A 11 -8.34 31.22 9.09
C LEU A 11 -8.01 32.58 8.45
N THR A 12 -7.01 33.27 8.98
CA THR A 12 -6.53 34.53 8.38
C THR A 12 -5.78 34.25 7.08
N ASP A 13 -5.73 35.23 6.16
CA ASP A 13 -5.02 35.06 4.89
C ASP A 13 -3.55 34.65 5.07
N ASP A 14 -2.88 35.18 6.10
CA ASP A 14 -1.50 34.82 6.45
C ASP A 14 -1.38 33.35 6.91
N GLN A 15 -2.33 32.85 7.69
CA GLN A 15 -2.36 31.45 8.12
C GLN A 15 -2.63 30.51 6.93
N ILE A 16 -3.55 30.91 6.05
CA ILE A 16 -3.87 30.18 4.82
C ILE A 16 -2.63 30.09 3.93
N GLU A 17 -1.89 31.18 3.78
CA GLU A 17 -0.68 31.24 2.98
C GLU A 17 0.43 30.35 3.54
N ALA A 18 0.66 30.39 4.85
CA ALA A 18 1.62 29.52 5.53
C ALA A 18 1.28 28.03 5.37
N ILE A 19 0.01 27.66 5.54
CA ILE A 19 -0.47 26.27 5.37
C ILE A 19 -0.31 25.81 3.91
N MET A 20 -0.72 26.65 2.95
CA MET A 20 -0.58 26.31 1.53
C MET A 20 0.88 26.16 1.12
N LYS A 21 1.79 26.98 1.66
CA LYS A 21 3.23 26.86 1.43
C LYS A 21 3.79 25.57 2.02
N ALA A 22 3.46 25.25 3.28
CA ALA A 22 3.87 23.99 3.90
C ALA A 22 3.33 22.78 3.13
N ASN A 23 2.05 22.79 2.77
CA ASN A 23 1.44 21.73 1.97
C ASN A 23 2.09 21.59 0.58
N GLY A 24 2.50 22.70 -0.05
CA GLY A 24 3.25 22.67 -1.30
C GLY A 24 4.60 21.98 -1.16
N VAL A 25 5.34 22.29 -0.09
CA VAL A 25 6.62 21.63 0.23
C VAL A 25 6.42 20.13 0.48
N ASP A 26 5.42 19.75 1.27
CA ASP A 26 5.13 18.35 1.58
C ASP A 26 4.69 17.56 0.33
N ILE A 27 3.89 18.17 -0.56
CA ILE A 27 3.49 17.55 -1.83
C ILE A 27 4.69 17.33 -2.74
N GLU A 28 5.59 18.31 -2.86
CA GLU A 28 6.79 18.16 -3.70
C GLU A 28 7.76 17.13 -3.10
N ALA A 29 7.91 17.08 -1.78
CA ALA A 29 8.66 16.03 -1.10
C ALA A 29 8.04 14.63 -1.33
N ALA A 30 6.70 14.52 -1.25
CA ALA A 30 5.98 13.28 -1.50
C ALA A 30 6.08 12.83 -2.97
N LYS A 31 5.96 13.76 -3.94
CA LYS A 31 6.17 13.45 -5.36
C LYS A 31 7.60 12.98 -5.61
N SER A 32 8.59 13.66 -5.02
CA SER A 32 9.99 13.29 -5.16
C SER A 32 10.30 11.93 -4.53
N SER A 33 9.57 11.51 -3.49
CA SER A 33 9.75 10.19 -2.86
C SER A 33 9.00 9.07 -3.58
N LEU A 34 7.92 9.39 -4.31
CA LEU A 34 7.18 8.46 -5.16
C LEU A 34 7.95 8.06 -6.44
N GLY A 35 9.03 8.77 -6.78
CA GLY A 35 9.75 8.57 -8.04
C GLY A 35 8.94 9.04 -9.26
N ASP A 36 9.52 8.89 -10.45
CA ASP A 36 8.90 9.33 -11.70
C ASP A 36 7.89 8.28 -12.20
N VAL A 37 6.75 8.18 -11.50
CA VAL A 37 5.67 7.21 -11.77
C VAL A 37 5.16 7.31 -13.21
N ASP A 38 5.13 8.50 -13.77
CA ASP A 38 4.71 8.72 -15.16
C ASP A 38 5.75 8.18 -16.15
N ALA A 39 7.04 8.40 -15.89
CA ALA A 39 8.11 7.77 -16.68
C ALA A 39 8.06 6.24 -16.58
N LEU A 40 7.81 5.68 -15.39
CA LEU A 40 7.67 4.23 -15.21
C LEU A 40 6.46 3.63 -15.95
N LYS A 41 5.32 4.35 -15.98
CA LYS A 41 4.16 3.95 -16.79
C LYS A 41 4.48 3.97 -18.28
N GLN A 42 5.13 5.04 -18.75
CA GLN A 42 5.52 5.19 -20.14
C GLN A 42 6.53 4.12 -20.58
N GLU A 43 7.50 3.79 -19.73
CA GLU A 43 8.45 2.70 -19.94
C GLU A 43 7.71 1.35 -20.01
N ASN A 44 6.73 1.12 -19.13
CA ASN A 44 5.92 -0.10 -19.15
C ASN A 44 5.15 -0.26 -20.47
N ASP A 45 4.54 0.81 -20.96
CA ASP A 45 3.79 0.77 -22.22
C ASP A 45 4.72 0.59 -23.43
N THR A 46 5.89 1.24 -23.42
CA THR A 46 6.93 1.03 -24.44
C THR A 46 7.41 -0.43 -24.46
N LEU A 47 7.64 -1.02 -23.28
CA LEU A 47 8.03 -2.43 -23.17
C LEU A 47 6.94 -3.37 -23.70
N LYS A 48 5.66 -3.10 -23.42
CA LYS A 48 4.54 -3.87 -23.99
C LYS A 48 4.53 -3.78 -25.52
N GLU A 49 4.70 -2.58 -26.09
CA GLU A 49 4.76 -2.42 -27.55
C GLU A 49 5.94 -3.19 -28.16
N GLN A 50 7.12 -3.13 -27.55
CA GLN A 50 8.28 -3.91 -27.97
C GLN A 50 8.01 -5.42 -27.91
N LEU A 51 7.29 -5.89 -26.88
CA LEU A 51 6.93 -7.29 -26.79
C LEU A 51 6.03 -7.73 -27.95
N THR A 52 5.00 -6.93 -28.27
CA THR A 52 4.12 -7.23 -29.41
C THR A 52 4.84 -7.18 -30.77
N THR A 53 5.85 -6.33 -30.89
CA THR A 53 6.66 -6.20 -32.10
C THR A 53 7.53 -7.43 -32.30
N ARG A 54 8.23 -7.89 -31.25
CA ARG A 54 9.03 -9.13 -31.29
C ARG A 54 8.19 -10.36 -31.63
N ASP A 55 6.97 -10.44 -31.14
CA ASP A 55 6.05 -11.53 -31.50
C ASP A 55 5.70 -11.54 -32.99
N LYS A 56 5.53 -10.36 -33.59
CA LYS A 56 5.30 -10.25 -35.04
C LYS A 56 6.55 -10.66 -35.81
N ASP A 57 7.73 -10.20 -35.37
CA ASP A 57 9.01 -10.50 -36.01
C ASP A 57 9.35 -11.98 -35.97
N MET A 58 9.11 -12.67 -34.84
CA MET A 58 9.29 -14.12 -34.75
C MET A 58 8.35 -14.90 -35.65
N LYS A 59 7.07 -14.48 -35.76
CA LYS A 59 6.14 -15.06 -36.72
C LYS A 59 6.58 -14.84 -38.17
N ALA A 60 7.16 -13.68 -38.48
CA ALA A 60 7.69 -13.38 -39.81
C ALA A 60 8.94 -14.21 -40.12
N LEU A 61 9.90 -14.28 -39.20
CA LEU A 61 11.10 -15.10 -39.32
C LEU A 61 10.76 -16.58 -39.51
N LYS A 62 9.79 -17.10 -38.75
CA LYS A 62 9.31 -18.48 -38.89
C LYS A 62 8.80 -18.79 -40.30
N LYS A 63 8.15 -17.83 -40.96
CA LYS A 63 7.69 -17.97 -42.36
C LYS A 63 8.86 -17.93 -43.34
N GLN A 64 9.87 -17.09 -43.09
CA GLN A 64 11.03 -16.94 -43.97
C GLN A 64 11.97 -18.16 -43.93
N VAL A 65 12.02 -18.88 -42.81
CA VAL A 65 12.92 -20.04 -42.65
C VAL A 65 12.22 -21.40 -42.86
N ALA A 66 10.95 -21.41 -43.29
CA ALA A 66 10.09 -22.60 -43.30
C ALA A 66 10.66 -23.79 -44.11
N ASP A 67 11.51 -23.53 -45.10
CA ASP A 67 12.12 -24.55 -45.96
C ASP A 67 13.43 -25.12 -45.39
N ASN A 68 13.89 -24.63 -44.23
CA ASN A 68 15.07 -25.11 -43.52
C ASN A 68 14.65 -25.67 -42.15
N GLU A 69 14.72 -26.99 -42.00
CA GLU A 69 14.27 -27.70 -40.79
C GLU A 69 15.01 -27.25 -39.52
N ASP A 70 16.35 -27.11 -39.58
CA ASP A 70 17.17 -26.70 -38.44
C ASP A 70 16.83 -25.26 -37.99
N LEU A 71 16.70 -24.33 -38.94
CA LEU A 71 16.29 -22.95 -38.65
C LEU A 71 14.84 -22.87 -38.16
N THR A 72 13.94 -23.66 -38.74
CA THR A 72 12.54 -23.73 -38.31
C THR A 72 12.42 -24.22 -36.88
N LYS A 73 13.24 -25.20 -36.49
CA LYS A 73 13.33 -25.70 -35.13
C LYS A 73 13.84 -24.63 -34.17
N GLN A 74 14.96 -23.97 -34.49
CA GLN A 74 15.51 -22.88 -33.66
C GLN A 74 14.52 -21.73 -33.47
N VAL A 75 13.82 -21.30 -34.52
CA VAL A 75 12.82 -20.22 -34.41
C VAL A 75 11.62 -20.66 -33.56
N THR A 76 11.22 -21.93 -33.65
CA THR A 76 10.13 -22.46 -32.81
C THR A 76 10.53 -22.54 -31.34
N ASP A 77 11.75 -22.99 -31.05
CA ASP A 77 12.29 -23.04 -29.69
C ASP A 77 12.44 -21.63 -29.09
N LEU A 78 12.91 -20.67 -29.90
CA LEU A 78 13.00 -19.26 -29.50
C LEU A 78 11.63 -18.64 -29.22
N GLN A 79 10.62 -18.89 -30.06
CA GLN A 79 9.25 -18.43 -29.80
C GLN A 79 8.70 -19.02 -28.50
N ALA A 80 8.89 -20.33 -28.26
CA ALA A 80 8.41 -20.97 -27.05
C ALA A 80 9.07 -20.39 -25.79
N LYS A 81 10.39 -20.16 -25.84
CA LYS A 81 11.11 -19.50 -24.75
C LYS A 81 10.60 -18.08 -24.52
N TYR A 82 10.42 -17.32 -25.59
CA TYR A 82 9.93 -15.95 -25.54
C TYR A 82 8.52 -15.85 -24.94
N ASP A 83 7.60 -16.74 -25.35
CA ASP A 83 6.24 -16.80 -24.82
C ASP A 83 6.25 -17.12 -23.31
N ASN A 84 7.14 -18.03 -22.89
CA ASN A 84 7.27 -18.41 -21.49
C ASN A 84 7.86 -17.27 -20.64
N ASP A 85 8.93 -16.64 -21.12
CA ASP A 85 9.56 -15.49 -20.46
C ASP A 85 8.55 -14.33 -20.32
N THR A 86 7.75 -14.07 -21.37
CA THR A 86 6.72 -13.02 -21.37
C THR A 86 5.62 -13.29 -20.36
N LYS A 87 5.15 -14.55 -20.28
CA LYS A 87 4.16 -14.98 -19.27
C LYS A 87 4.71 -14.86 -17.85
N ALA A 88 5.94 -15.33 -17.62
CA ALA A 88 6.59 -15.25 -16.31
C ALA A 88 6.76 -13.81 -15.85
N LEU A 89 7.23 -12.92 -16.74
CA LEU A 89 7.40 -11.50 -16.44
C LEU A 89 6.06 -10.81 -16.17
N SER A 90 5.02 -11.12 -16.96
CA SER A 90 3.68 -10.57 -16.75
C SER A 90 3.09 -11.00 -15.41
N ALA A 91 3.26 -12.27 -15.03
CA ALA A 91 2.83 -12.79 -13.73
C ALA A 91 3.59 -12.11 -12.58
N GLN A 92 4.91 -11.97 -12.69
CA GLN A 92 5.73 -11.30 -11.69
C GLN A 92 5.34 -9.82 -11.53
N LEU A 93 5.11 -9.10 -12.63
CA LEU A 93 4.66 -7.70 -12.59
C LEU A 93 3.29 -7.58 -11.92
N ASN A 94 2.34 -8.44 -12.25
CA ASN A 94 1.02 -8.42 -11.61
C ASN A 94 1.12 -8.75 -10.12
N GLN A 95 1.96 -9.71 -9.73
CA GLN A 95 2.20 -10.04 -8.33
C GLN A 95 2.82 -8.85 -7.57
N THR A 96 3.84 -8.20 -8.13
CA THR A 96 4.46 -7.02 -7.50
C THR A 96 3.44 -5.90 -7.32
N LYS A 97 2.66 -5.58 -8.36
CA LYS A 97 1.61 -4.55 -8.29
C LYS A 97 0.56 -4.87 -7.23
N LEU A 98 0.10 -6.12 -7.17
CA LEU A 98 -0.86 -6.58 -6.16
C LEU A 98 -0.27 -6.43 -4.76
N THR A 99 0.96 -6.90 -4.53
CA THR A 99 1.64 -6.81 -3.24
C THR A 99 1.88 -5.35 -2.81
N GLU A 100 2.23 -4.46 -3.73
CA GLU A 100 2.41 -3.02 -3.42
C GLU A 100 1.09 -2.33 -3.07
N ALA A 101 0.05 -2.58 -3.88
CA ALA A 101 -1.29 -2.07 -3.61
C ALA A 101 -1.80 -2.58 -2.25
N LEU A 102 -1.54 -3.85 -1.94
CA LEU A 102 -1.96 -4.48 -0.70
C LEU A 102 -1.21 -3.89 0.50
N ASN A 103 0.11 -3.77 0.43
CA ASN A 103 0.89 -3.13 1.49
C ASN A 103 0.45 -1.69 1.75
N THR A 104 0.11 -0.94 0.70
CA THR A 104 -0.41 0.43 0.80
C THR A 104 -1.76 0.44 1.51
N ALA A 105 -2.68 -0.44 1.10
CA ALA A 105 -4.01 -0.53 1.70
C ALA A 105 -3.96 -1.00 3.16
N LEU A 106 -3.13 -1.99 3.49
CA LEU A 106 -2.92 -2.48 4.85
C LEU A 106 -2.32 -1.41 5.77
N SER A 107 -1.36 -0.63 5.25
CA SER A 107 -0.78 0.50 5.97
C SER A 107 -1.82 1.60 6.21
N GLY A 108 -2.62 1.92 5.20
CA GLY A 108 -3.75 2.87 5.31
C GLY A 108 -4.82 2.40 6.30
N ALA A 109 -5.05 1.08 6.38
CA ALA A 109 -5.94 0.46 7.35
C ALA A 109 -5.37 0.42 8.78
N LYS A 110 -4.13 0.91 8.97
CA LYS A 110 -3.35 0.91 10.21
C LYS A 110 -3.05 -0.49 10.75
N ALA A 111 -2.78 -1.44 9.87
CA ALA A 111 -2.26 -2.74 10.30
C ALA A 111 -0.91 -2.56 11.01
N ARG A 112 -0.80 -3.07 12.24
CA ARG A 112 0.46 -3.04 13.03
C ARG A 112 1.56 -3.86 12.35
N ASN A 113 1.19 -4.97 11.73
CA ASN A 113 2.08 -5.78 10.91
C ASN A 113 1.35 -6.20 9.62
N PRO A 114 1.57 -5.48 8.50
CA PRO A 114 0.93 -5.76 7.22
C PRO A 114 1.07 -7.23 6.80
N LYS A 115 2.25 -7.85 6.97
CA LYS A 115 2.45 -9.26 6.59
C LYS A 115 1.58 -10.24 7.38
N THR A 116 1.28 -9.93 8.63
CA THR A 116 0.40 -10.79 9.45
C THR A 116 -1.05 -10.67 9.01
N VAL A 117 -1.51 -9.45 8.72
CA VAL A 117 -2.87 -9.22 8.20
C VAL A 117 -3.02 -9.80 6.81
N GLU A 118 -1.99 -9.65 5.95
CA GLU A 118 -1.91 -10.24 4.62
C GLU A 118 -2.11 -11.76 4.64
N ALA A 119 -1.50 -12.47 5.60
CA ALA A 119 -1.65 -13.93 5.73
C ALA A 119 -3.07 -14.39 6.11
N LEU A 120 -3.91 -13.48 6.62
CA LEU A 120 -5.31 -13.76 6.96
C LEU A 120 -6.27 -13.46 5.79
N LEU A 121 -5.77 -12.87 4.71
CA LEU A 121 -6.57 -12.53 3.54
C LEU A 121 -6.70 -13.71 2.59
N ASP A 122 -7.89 -13.83 2.03
CA ASP A 122 -8.20 -14.68 0.90
C ASP A 122 -7.81 -13.95 -0.39
N MET A 123 -6.58 -14.22 -0.85
CA MET A 123 -6.00 -13.60 -2.05
C MET A 123 -6.78 -13.93 -3.32
N ASP A 124 -7.52 -15.04 -3.37
CA ASP A 124 -8.32 -15.42 -4.54
C ASP A 124 -9.53 -14.51 -4.73
N LYS A 125 -9.95 -13.81 -3.67
CA LYS A 125 -11.04 -12.83 -3.68
C LYS A 125 -10.59 -11.39 -3.85
N ILE A 126 -9.27 -11.15 -3.91
CA ILE A 126 -8.71 -9.82 -4.06
C ILE A 126 -8.33 -9.61 -5.51
N GLN A 127 -8.90 -8.57 -6.12
CA GLN A 127 -8.57 -8.20 -7.50
C GLN A 127 -8.04 -6.77 -7.55
N LEU A 128 -6.96 -6.59 -8.32
CA LEU A 128 -6.40 -5.28 -8.64
C LEU A 128 -7.07 -4.74 -9.91
N GLU A 129 -7.84 -3.66 -9.75
CA GLU A 129 -8.47 -2.92 -10.84
C GLU A 129 -7.44 -2.08 -11.61
N GLU A 130 -7.77 -1.64 -12.83
CA GLU A 130 -6.89 -0.79 -13.65
C GLU A 130 -6.58 0.57 -12.99
N ASP A 131 -7.46 1.07 -12.12
CA ASP A 131 -7.25 2.31 -11.37
C ASP A 131 -6.35 2.13 -10.14
N GLY A 132 -5.86 0.90 -9.90
CA GLY A 132 -5.00 0.56 -8.78
C GLY A 132 -5.74 0.26 -7.47
N LYS A 133 -7.08 0.21 -7.48
CA LYS A 133 -7.86 -0.20 -6.30
C LYS A 133 -7.93 -1.71 -6.17
N LEU A 134 -8.05 -2.15 -4.91
CA LEU A 134 -8.27 -3.55 -4.57
C LEU A 134 -9.75 -3.76 -4.25
N THR A 135 -10.43 -4.56 -5.06
CA THR A 135 -11.79 -5.02 -4.73
C THR A 135 -11.72 -6.25 -3.83
N GLY A 136 -12.75 -6.45 -3.00
CA GLY A 136 -12.83 -7.57 -2.05
C GLY A 136 -11.89 -7.47 -0.83
N LEU A 137 -11.03 -6.44 -0.75
CA LEU A 137 -10.15 -6.23 0.40
C LEU A 137 -10.88 -5.60 1.60
N ASP A 138 -11.70 -4.58 1.37
CA ASP A 138 -12.34 -3.81 2.45
C ASP A 138 -13.25 -4.68 3.33
N ASP A 139 -14.04 -5.55 2.71
CA ASP A 139 -14.93 -6.48 3.42
C ASP A 139 -14.13 -7.47 4.29
N GLN A 140 -13.02 -7.98 3.76
CA GLN A 140 -12.13 -8.87 4.50
C GLN A 140 -11.43 -8.15 5.64
N LEU A 141 -10.95 -6.92 5.43
CA LEU A 141 -10.35 -6.11 6.48
C LEU A 141 -11.33 -5.77 7.59
N ALA A 142 -12.60 -5.50 7.27
CA ALA A 142 -13.63 -5.26 8.27
C ALA A 142 -13.89 -6.51 9.14
N ALA A 143 -13.93 -7.70 8.52
CA ALA A 143 -14.06 -8.97 9.24
C ALA A 143 -12.83 -9.26 10.12
N ILE A 144 -11.62 -9.11 9.58
CA ILE A 144 -10.37 -9.34 10.32
C ILE A 144 -10.24 -8.35 11.48
N LYS A 145 -10.62 -7.07 11.28
CA LYS A 145 -10.64 -6.07 12.36
C LYS A 145 -11.54 -6.50 13.50
N LYS A 146 -12.75 -6.99 13.21
CA LYS A 146 -13.70 -7.42 14.24
C LYS A 146 -13.19 -8.61 15.06
N ASP A 147 -12.53 -9.56 14.42
CA ASP A 147 -12.06 -10.78 15.10
C ASP A 147 -10.65 -10.63 15.69
N ASN A 148 -9.85 -9.68 15.18
CA ASN A 148 -8.43 -9.51 15.49
C ASN A 148 -8.06 -8.02 15.66
N GLU A 149 -8.81 -7.29 16.49
CA GLU A 149 -8.60 -5.85 16.73
C GLU A 149 -7.15 -5.50 17.09
N TYR A 150 -6.48 -6.37 17.84
CA TYR A 150 -5.09 -6.21 18.26
C TYR A 150 -4.08 -6.12 17.09
N LEU A 151 -4.43 -6.59 15.89
CA LEU A 151 -3.60 -6.47 14.70
C LEU A 151 -3.61 -5.05 14.09
N PHE A 152 -4.51 -4.19 14.54
CA PHE A 152 -4.68 -2.83 14.03
C PHE A 152 -4.37 -1.79 15.10
N ASP A 153 -3.92 -0.64 14.64
CA ASP A 153 -3.69 0.51 15.50
C ASP A 153 -4.92 1.42 15.50
N GLU A 154 -5.71 1.31 16.57
CA GLU A 154 -6.87 2.16 16.83
C GLU A 154 -6.49 3.51 17.45
N GLY A 155 -5.19 3.76 17.69
CA GLY A 155 -4.70 4.94 18.40
C GLY A 155 -4.70 4.75 19.91
N SER A 156 -4.34 5.82 20.63
CA SER A 156 -4.31 5.81 22.09
C SER A 156 -5.73 5.87 22.66
N ASN A 157 -6.24 4.78 23.23
CA ASN A 157 -7.33 4.85 24.19
C ASN A 157 -6.75 5.36 25.52
N THR A 158 -6.91 6.64 25.82
CA THR A 158 -6.51 7.25 27.10
C THR A 158 -7.45 6.89 28.26
N ASN A 159 -8.50 6.12 28.00
CA ASN A 159 -9.48 5.67 28.99
C ASN A 159 -8.99 4.41 29.73
N TYR A 160 -7.79 4.47 30.31
CA TYR A 160 -7.30 3.48 31.26
C TYR A 160 -7.30 4.12 32.65
N GLU A 161 -8.36 3.87 33.40
CA GLU A 161 -8.44 4.19 34.84
C GLU A 161 -8.14 2.91 35.63
N PRO A 162 -6.88 2.65 36.02
CA PRO A 162 -6.59 1.54 36.92
C PRO A 162 -7.23 1.82 38.26
N GLY A 163 -8.11 0.93 38.74
CA GLY A 163 -8.84 1.05 40.01
C GLY A 163 -7.98 1.12 41.29
N GLY A 164 -6.66 1.25 41.16
CA GLY A 164 -5.71 1.44 42.26
C GLY A 164 -4.90 2.74 42.19
N GLY A 165 -5.22 3.67 41.28
CA GLY A 165 -4.51 4.94 41.10
C GLY A 165 -4.96 6.07 42.03
N ASN A 166 -6.01 5.86 42.85
CA ASN A 166 -6.37 6.81 43.89
C ASN A 166 -5.45 6.53 45.09
N GLY A 167 -4.55 7.47 45.39
CA GLY A 167 -3.51 7.36 46.40
C GLY A 167 -3.98 6.70 47.70
N SER A 168 -3.05 5.98 48.33
CA SER A 168 -3.19 5.29 49.61
C SER A 168 -4.19 5.97 50.56
N ASN A 169 -5.35 5.34 50.78
CA ASN A 169 -6.18 5.54 51.98
C ASN A 169 -5.48 4.97 53.23
N ASP A 170 -4.16 5.11 53.32
CA ASP A 170 -3.43 4.74 54.52
C ASP A 170 -3.57 5.93 55.46
N SER A 171 -4.57 5.84 56.35
CA SER A 171 -4.74 6.79 57.43
C SER A 171 -3.41 6.90 58.16
N ASP A 172 -2.81 8.10 58.17
CA ASP A 172 -1.54 8.34 58.85
C ASP A 172 -1.73 8.06 60.35
N GLN A 173 -1.30 6.86 60.75
CA GLN A 173 -1.46 6.34 62.12
C GLN A 173 -0.69 7.22 63.12
N VAL A 174 0.33 7.95 62.65
CA VAL A 174 1.09 8.90 63.45
C VAL A 174 0.25 10.15 63.73
N GLN A 175 -0.47 10.66 62.72
CA GLN A 175 -1.32 11.83 62.89
C GLN A 175 -2.53 11.54 63.80
N THR A 176 -3.12 10.35 63.68
CA THR A 176 -4.22 9.92 64.58
C THR A 176 -3.78 9.75 66.03
N LEU A 177 -2.54 9.31 66.29
CA LEU A 177 -1.99 9.27 67.65
C LEU A 177 -1.69 10.66 68.20
N VAL A 178 -1.21 11.59 67.37
CA VAL A 178 -0.93 12.98 67.80
C VAL A 178 -2.21 13.72 68.22
N ASP A 179 -3.32 13.50 67.50
CA ASP A 179 -4.58 14.17 67.81
C ASP A 179 -5.32 13.55 69.00
N ALA A 180 -5.01 12.31 69.39
CA ALA A 180 -5.56 11.66 70.58
C ALA A 180 -4.98 12.18 71.92
N PHE A 181 -3.89 12.95 71.87
CA PHE A 181 -3.24 13.54 73.06
C PHE A 181 -3.42 15.06 73.21
N LYS A 182 -4.28 15.68 72.39
CA LYS A 182 -4.77 17.06 72.58
C LYS A 182 -6.12 17.08 73.28
#